data_AF-A0A1C4EED4-F1
#
_entry.id   AF-A0A1C4EED4-F1
#
_cell.length_a   1.000
_cell.length_b   1.000
_cell.length_c   1.000
_cell.angle_alpha   90.00
_cell.angle_beta   90.00
_cell.angle_gamma   90.00
#
_symmetry.space_group_name_H-M   'P 1'
#
loop_
_entity.id
_entity.type
_entity.pdbx_description
1 polymer ?
#
loop_
_entity_poly.entity_id
_entity_poly.type
_entity_poly.pdbx_seq_one_letter_code
_entity_poly.pdbx_strand_id
1 'polypeptide(L)' 'MINLSNIPDLIEKSAASDIEIQAVENRMNVTLPNVYKELLRCTNGFSIGGGLLIYGTEYIAERNEV' A
#
# COMPACT_ATOMS: atom_id res chain seq x y z
N MET A 1 -4.04 -6.11 -13.42
CA MET A 1 -2.93 -5.15 -13.25
C MET A 1 -3.55 -3.79 -13.05
N ILE A 2 -3.36 -3.22 -11.87
CA ILE A 2 -3.85 -1.86 -11.57
C ILE A 2 -3.03 -0.88 -12.41
N ASN A 3 -3.70 0.06 -13.08
CA ASN A 3 -3.04 1.12 -13.85
C ASN A 3 -3.26 2.47 -13.16
N LEU A 4 -2.18 3.10 -12.73
CA LEU A 4 -2.19 4.39 -12.04
C LEU A 4 -1.79 5.57 -12.97
N SER A 5 -1.46 5.31 -14.25
CA SER A 5 -0.87 6.28 -15.18
C SER A 5 -1.71 7.54 -15.44
N ASN A 6 -3.01 7.48 -15.17
CA ASN A 6 -3.96 8.57 -15.44
C ASN A 6 -4.30 9.39 -14.19
N ILE A 7 -3.64 9.13 -13.07
CA ILE A 7 -3.84 9.89 -11.83
C ILE A 7 -2.89 11.11 -11.87
N PRO A 8 -3.43 12.35 -11.94
CA PRO A 8 -2.59 13.55 -11.91
C PRO A 8 -1.89 13.68 -10.55
N ASP A 9 -0.69 14.25 -10.55
CA ASP A 9 0.10 14.53 -9.34
C ASP A 9 0.35 13.30 -8.44
N LEU A 10 0.39 12.11 -9.06
CA LEU A 10 0.70 10.86 -8.38
C LEU A 10 2.18 10.79 -8.01
N ILE A 11 2.45 10.55 -6.73
CA ILE A 11 3.78 10.29 -6.21
C ILE A 11 3.83 8.81 -5.81
N GLU A 12 4.38 7.98 -6.68
CA GLU A 12 4.54 6.54 -6.48
C GLU A 12 5.76 6.22 -5.60
N LYS A 13 5.63 5.16 -4.80
CA LYS A 13 6.75 4.47 -4.17
C LYS A 13 7.11 3.19 -4.93
N SER A 14 8.28 2.64 -4.66
CA SER A 14 8.66 1.30 -5.13
C SER A 14 7.61 0.27 -4.71
N ALA A 15 7.40 -0.74 -5.54
CA ALA A 15 6.53 -1.88 -5.22
C ALA A 15 6.92 -2.54 -3.89
N ALA A 16 5.92 -3.00 -3.13
CA ALA A 16 6.12 -3.87 -1.99
C ALA A 16 6.43 -5.29 -2.45
N SER A 17 7.35 -5.95 -1.76
CA SER A 17 7.61 -7.38 -1.88
C SER A 17 6.52 -8.20 -1.16
N ASP A 18 6.37 -9.47 -1.56
CA ASP A 18 5.46 -10.39 -0.86
C ASP A 18 5.84 -10.58 0.62
N ILE A 19 7.13 -10.46 0.97
CA ILE A 19 7.62 -10.54 2.34
C ILE A 19 7.11 -9.36 3.18
N GLU A 20 7.17 -8.14 2.64
CA GLU A 20 6.67 -6.95 3.32
C GLU A 20 5.15 -7.00 3.53
N ILE A 21 4.41 -7.48 2.51
CA ILE A 21 2.96 -7.66 2.61
C ILE A 21 2.61 -8.71 3.67
N GLN A 22 3.31 -9.85 3.68
CA GLN A 22 3.09 -10.91 4.66
C GLN A 22 3.41 -10.44 6.10
N ALA A 23 4.43 -9.59 6.27
CA ALA A 23 4.75 -9.03 7.57
C ALA A 23 3.61 -8.18 8.15
N VAL A 24 2.91 -7.41 7.31
CA VAL A 24 1.72 -6.64 7.71
C VAL A 24 0.58 -7.57 8.10
N GLU A 25 0.26 -8.55 7.25
CA GLU A 25 -0.79 -9.55 7.53
C GLU A 25 -0.54 -10.27 8.85
N ASN A 26 0.70 -10.69 9.10
CA ASN A 26 1.09 -11.36 10.34
C ASN A 26 1.00 -10.44 11.57
N ARG A 27 1.52 -9.21 11.48
CA ARG A 27 1.52 -8.25 12.60
C ARG A 27 0.11 -7.86 13.00
N MET A 28 -0.78 -7.70 12.03
CA MET A 28 -2.18 -7.32 12.27
C MET A 28 -3.10 -8.52 12.51
N ASN A 29 -2.62 -9.75 12.30
CA ASN A 29 -3.42 -10.98 12.34
C ASN A 29 -4.65 -10.92 11.40
N VAL A 30 -4.45 -10.45 10.17
CA VAL A 30 -5.49 -10.33 9.13
C VAL A 30 -4.97 -10.81 7.79
N THR A 31 -5.89 -11.10 6.85
CA THR A 31 -5.54 -11.28 5.44
C THR A 31 -5.98 -10.05 4.65
N LEU A 32 -5.05 -9.41 3.96
CA LEU A 32 -5.34 -8.27 3.11
C LEU A 32 -6.07 -8.73 1.83
N PRO A 33 -7.06 -7.97 1.35
CA PRO A 33 -7.73 -8.28 0.08
C PRO A 33 -6.73 -8.40 -1.07
N ASN A 34 -6.95 -9.36 -1.99
CA ASN A 34 -6.05 -9.60 -3.12
C ASN A 34 -5.81 -8.35 -3.96
N VAL A 35 -6.86 -7.56 -4.23
CA VAL A 35 -6.76 -6.30 -4.97
C VAL A 35 -5.88 -5.28 -4.25
N TYR A 36 -5.90 -5.25 -2.92
CA TYR A 36 -5.03 -4.35 -2.15
C TYR A 36 -3.57 -4.83 -2.17
N LYS A 37 -3.34 -6.15 -2.14
CA LYS A 37 -1.99 -6.71 -2.34
C LYS A 37 -1.46 -6.44 -3.75
N GLU A 38 -2.31 -6.52 -4.77
CA GLU A 38 -1.94 -6.10 -6.13
C GLU A 38 -1.57 -4.61 -6.18
N LEU A 39 -2.31 -3.74 -5.47
CA LEU A 39 -1.98 -2.33 -5.39
C LEU A 39 -0.60 -2.13 -4.75
N LEU A 40 -0.32 -2.79 -3.63
CA LEU A 40 0.98 -2.71 -2.95
C LEU A 40 2.13 -3.22 -3.83
N ARG A 41 1.90 -4.25 -4.65
CA ARG A 41 2.87 -4.74 -5.65
C ARG A 41 3.03 -3.80 -6.84
N CYS A 42 2.08 -2.90 -7.10
CA CYS A 42 2.26 -1.82 -8.06
C CYS A 42 3.04 -0.66 -7.43
N THR A 43 2.66 -0.26 -6.21
CA THR A 43 3.30 0.82 -5.46
C THR A 43 3.06 0.64 -3.95
N ASN A 44 4.12 0.69 -3.14
CA ASN A 44 4.02 0.50 -1.68
C ASN A 44 3.47 1.75 -0.98
N GLY A 45 2.21 2.07 -1.24
CA GLY A 45 1.61 3.36 -0.89
C GLY A 45 1.94 4.45 -1.91
N PHE A 46 1.12 5.50 -1.93
CA PHE A 46 1.26 6.64 -2.84
C PHE A 46 0.55 7.86 -2.27
N SER A 47 0.83 9.04 -2.81
CA SER A 47 0.06 10.24 -2.55
C SER A 47 -0.36 10.95 -3.84
N ILE A 48 -1.41 11.76 -3.75
CA ILE A 48 -1.94 12.57 -4.85
C ILE A 48 -1.96 14.02 -4.41
N GLY A 49 -0.99 14.83 -4.84
CA GLY A 49 -1.00 16.30 -4.70
C GLY A 49 -1.36 16.90 -3.32
N GLY A 50 -1.28 16.12 -2.23
CA GLY A 50 -1.73 16.51 -0.88
C GLY A 50 -3.21 16.22 -0.53
N GLY A 51 -4.04 15.74 -1.46
CA GLY A 51 -5.46 15.43 -1.22
C GLY A 51 -5.74 14.00 -0.75
N LEU A 52 -4.82 13.07 -1.03
CA LEU A 52 -4.92 11.66 -0.63
C LEU A 52 -3.54 11.09 -0.30
N LEU A 53 -3.48 10.26 0.74
CA LEU A 53 -2.33 9.42 1.08
C LEU A 53 -2.82 7.99 1.34
N ILE A 54 -2.23 7.04 0.62
CA ILE A 54 -2.33 5.62 0.93
C ILE A 54 -1.01 5.20 1.57
N TYR A 55 -1.08 4.72 2.81
CA TYR A 55 0.10 4.24 3.52
C TYR A 55 0.62 2.93 2.91
N GLY A 56 1.95 2.85 2.81
CA GLY A 56 2.65 1.61 2.49
C GLY A 56 2.79 0.69 3.71
N THR A 57 3.31 -0.51 3.46
CA THR A 57 3.51 -1.58 4.44
C THR A 57 4.28 -1.14 5.68
N GLU A 58 5.12 -0.12 5.57
CA GLU A 58 5.90 0.44 6.68
C GLU A 58 5.04 1.12 7.75
N TYR A 59 3.83 1.60 7.41
CA TYR A 59 2.97 2.36 8.33
C TYR A 59 1.60 1.73 8.58
N ILE A 60 1.15 0.78 7.75
CA ILE A 60 -0.22 0.21 7.85
C ILE A 60 -0.52 -0.31 9.27
N ALA A 61 0.39 -1.10 9.85
CA ALA A 61 0.14 -1.67 11.18
C ALA A 61 0.07 -0.59 12.27
N GLU A 62 1.05 0.31 12.35
CA GLU A 62 1.11 1.39 13.33
C GLU A 62 -0.13 2.31 13.27
N ARG A 63 -0.62 2.61 12.06
CA ARG A 63 -1.80 3.47 11.87
C ARG A 63 -3.12 2.80 12.28
N ASN A 64 -3.13 1.49 12.49
CA ASN A 64 -4.31 0.70 12.86
C ASN A 64 -4.19 0.07 14.26
N GLU A 65 -3.15 0.43 15.03
CA GLU A 65 -3.05 0.04 16.44
C GLU A 65 -4.13 0.78 17.26
N VAL A 66 -4.76 0.05 18.20
CA VAL A 66 -5.84 0.53 19.09
C VAL A 66 -5.32 0.71 20.50
#